data_AF-A0A3R9DY82-F1
#
_entry.id   AF-A0A3R9DY82-F1
#
_cell.length_a   1.000
_cell.length_b   1.000
_cell.length_c   1.000
_cell.angle_alpha   90.00
_cell.angle_beta   90.00
_cell.angle_gamma   90.00
#
_symmetry.space_group_name_H-M   'P 1'
#
loop_
_entity.id
_entity.type
_entity.pdbx_description
1 polymer ?
#
loop_
_entity_poly.entity_id
_entity_poly.type
_entity_poly.pdbx_seq_one_letter_code
_entity_poly.pdbx_strand_id
1 'polypeptide(L)'
;MMSGMAKAVDVPVDVIPRSPIGKTRLFFTRHWHRGAPGQPTPDWVLRFCYGMWLAAFAFKLLGSSWDMSWHFMWLRDDLAPPHLINTVGTVIIVVLVAIHSYTGLGCDKRSLRLMQIGLLVFLVAAPLDVINHRVNGLDLTAWSPSHMMLYLGTGIMQAGVLLGWLRYAPPGRFRTGVLLALWAFFLENTFFPNGQQEYGILGLRAWERGEPEAEKSLLDFAANQIGHPVDRTAVLHFTMPIPSWVYPLWGIGVMALILVLARRTLGFRWAATSVALAYVAYRSVMWPLLLGLGFPVSTVPFYLLFVGLAVDLAFALGSGAVRAGAGALLVTAFGFGALWVQSQFRPWVLGDAHTESAPPVAYWTALAVLVGVFVLWAAAGPASRRWTASRVTA
;
A
#
# COMPACT_ATOMS: atom_id res chain seq x y z
N MET A 1 -5.17 -46.91 7.02
CA MET A 1 -3.95 -46.66 6.22
C MET A 1 -3.49 -45.23 6.45
N MET A 2 -2.53 -45.04 7.37
CA MET A 2 -1.90 -43.74 7.58
C MET A 2 -0.92 -43.51 6.44
N SER A 3 -1.29 -42.64 5.49
CA SER A 3 -0.38 -42.12 4.48
C SER A 3 0.83 -41.50 5.20
N GLY A 4 2.01 -42.06 4.98
CA GLY A 4 3.25 -41.48 5.45
C GLY A 4 3.42 -40.11 4.81
N MET A 5 3.05 -39.05 5.56
CA MET A 5 3.49 -37.71 5.22
C MET A 5 5.01 -37.74 5.24
N ALA A 6 5.61 -37.67 4.05
CA ALA A 6 7.03 -37.48 3.89
C ALA A 6 7.41 -36.29 4.77
N LYS A 7 8.20 -36.54 5.82
CA LYS A 7 8.77 -35.47 6.65
C LYS A 7 9.47 -34.53 5.68
N ALA A 8 9.15 -33.23 5.75
CA ALA A 8 9.93 -32.22 5.06
C ALA A 8 11.40 -32.49 5.40
N VAL A 9 12.21 -32.80 4.38
CA VAL A 9 13.61 -33.18 4.58
C VAL A 9 14.31 -31.94 5.12
N ASP A 10 14.55 -31.91 6.43
CA ASP A 10 15.32 -30.85 7.06
C ASP A 10 16.74 -30.90 6.49
N VAL A 11 17.12 -29.80 5.84
CA VAL A 11 18.47 -29.62 5.32
C VAL A 11 19.32 -29.05 6.45
N PRO A 12 20.47 -29.67 6.80
CA PRO A 12 21.40 -29.12 7.78
C PRO A 12 21.74 -27.66 7.47
N VAL A 13 21.80 -26.81 8.50
CA VAL A 13 21.92 -25.35 8.35
C VAL A 13 23.20 -24.95 7.59
N ASP A 14 24.27 -25.72 7.75
CA ASP A 14 25.57 -25.59 7.08
C ASP A 14 25.50 -25.79 5.56
N VAL A 15 24.45 -26.48 5.07
CA VAL A 15 24.25 -26.74 3.63
C VAL A 15 23.43 -25.64 2.96
N ILE A 16 22.80 -24.73 3.72
CA ILE A 16 21.97 -23.65 3.17
C ILE A 16 22.86 -22.54 2.59
N PRO A 17 22.84 -22.29 1.27
CA PRO A 17 23.67 -21.25 0.67
C PRO A 17 23.31 -19.87 1.22
N ARG A 18 24.33 -19.01 1.37
CA ARG A 18 24.10 -17.60 1.76
C ARG A 18 23.49 -16.78 0.63
N SER A 19 23.88 -17.06 -0.62
CA SER A 19 23.45 -16.28 -1.79
C SER A 19 21.99 -16.57 -2.17
N PRO A 20 21.23 -15.55 -2.65
CA PRO A 20 19.87 -15.75 -3.13
C PRO A 20 19.79 -16.79 -4.25
N ILE A 21 20.72 -16.74 -5.20
CA ILE A 21 20.78 -17.70 -6.33
C ILE A 21 20.98 -19.13 -5.82
N GLY A 22 21.87 -19.33 -4.84
CA GLY A 22 22.11 -20.64 -4.24
C GLY A 22 20.86 -21.18 -3.53
N LYS A 23 20.15 -20.33 -2.76
CA LYS A 23 18.88 -20.69 -2.12
C LYS A 23 17.80 -21.05 -3.13
N THR A 24 17.68 -20.29 -4.22
CA THR A 24 16.74 -20.58 -5.32
C THR A 24 17.05 -21.96 -5.91
N ARG A 25 18.31 -22.23 -6.27
CA ARG A 25 18.71 -23.54 -6.81
C ARG A 25 18.39 -24.67 -5.83
N LEU A 26 18.79 -24.52 -4.56
CA LEU A 26 18.51 -25.51 -3.53
C LEU A 26 17.01 -25.76 -3.36
N PHE A 27 16.20 -24.69 -3.34
CA PHE A 27 14.74 -24.77 -3.25
C PHE A 27 14.18 -25.61 -4.40
N PHE A 28 14.53 -25.28 -5.65
CA PHE A 28 14.00 -26.02 -6.80
C PHE A 28 14.50 -27.47 -6.84
N THR A 29 15.73 -27.75 -6.42
CA THR A 29 16.25 -29.12 -6.38
C THR A 29 15.56 -29.99 -5.31
N ARG A 30 15.20 -29.43 -4.15
CA ARG A 30 14.76 -30.22 -2.99
C ARG A 30 13.26 -30.11 -2.67
N HIS A 31 12.64 -29.00 -3.01
CA HIS A 31 11.29 -28.66 -2.56
C HIS A 31 10.29 -28.43 -3.70
N TRP A 32 10.74 -28.49 -4.96
CA TRP A 32 9.84 -28.42 -6.12
C TRP A 32 9.16 -29.77 -6.41
N HIS A 33 8.20 -30.12 -5.56
CA HIS A 33 7.31 -31.24 -5.76
C HIS A 33 5.88 -30.83 -5.40
N ARG A 34 4.90 -31.49 -6.01
CA ARG A 34 3.49 -31.20 -5.78
C ARG A 34 3.13 -31.48 -4.31
N GLY A 35 2.47 -30.52 -3.65
CA GLY A 35 2.06 -30.65 -2.26
C GLY A 35 0.73 -29.96 -1.96
N ALA A 36 0.14 -30.31 -0.82
CA ALA A 36 -1.11 -29.71 -0.36
C ALA A 36 -0.83 -28.40 0.42
N PRO A 37 -1.64 -27.34 0.25
CA PRO A 37 -1.49 -26.12 1.04
C PRO A 37 -1.55 -26.41 2.54
N GLY A 38 -0.54 -25.93 3.25
CA GLY A 38 -0.41 -26.01 4.69
C GLY A 38 0.40 -27.20 5.19
N GLN A 39 1.09 -27.89 4.28
CA GLN A 39 2.06 -28.90 4.64
C GLN A 39 3.24 -28.31 5.45
N PRO A 40 3.96 -29.14 6.23
CA PRO A 40 5.13 -28.70 6.97
C PRO A 40 6.13 -28.00 6.05
N THR A 41 6.60 -26.82 6.47
CA THR A 41 7.52 -25.99 5.69
C THR A 41 8.79 -25.78 6.49
N PRO A 42 9.97 -26.16 5.95
CA PRO A 42 11.23 -25.88 6.62
C PRO A 42 11.41 -24.38 6.87
N ASP A 43 11.97 -24.03 8.03
CA ASP A 43 12.12 -22.65 8.48
C ASP A 43 12.84 -21.76 7.47
N TRP A 44 13.89 -22.28 6.83
CA TRP A 44 14.66 -21.53 5.85
C TRP A 44 13.88 -21.27 4.56
N VAL A 45 13.03 -22.22 4.14
CA VAL A 45 12.16 -22.09 2.97
C VAL A 45 11.12 -21.00 3.23
N LEU A 46 10.49 -21.04 4.42
CA LEU A 46 9.53 -20.02 4.83
C LEU A 46 10.18 -18.63 4.80
N ARG A 47 11.34 -18.46 5.46
CA ARG A 47 12.06 -17.19 5.50
C ARG A 47 12.51 -16.73 4.11
N PHE A 48 12.92 -17.66 3.25
CA PHE A 48 13.29 -17.37 1.87
C PHE A 48 12.09 -16.86 1.06
N CYS A 49 10.97 -17.59 1.03
CA CYS A 49 9.78 -17.18 0.28
C CYS A 49 9.25 -15.81 0.76
N TYR A 50 9.17 -15.59 2.08
CA TYR A 50 8.68 -14.32 2.61
C TYR A 50 9.70 -13.17 2.47
N GLY A 51 11.00 -13.47 2.49
CA GLY A 51 12.02 -12.50 2.09
C GLY A 51 11.86 -12.05 0.64
N MET A 52 11.53 -12.98 -0.26
CA MET A 52 11.23 -12.66 -1.66
C MET A 52 9.91 -11.89 -1.83
N TRP A 53 8.88 -12.14 -1.00
CA TRP A 53 7.69 -11.30 -0.95
C TRP A 53 8.02 -9.86 -0.55
N LEU A 54 8.85 -9.66 0.48
CA LEU A 54 9.31 -8.33 0.89
C LEU A 54 10.11 -7.65 -0.23
N ALA A 55 11.00 -8.39 -0.91
CA ALA A 55 11.75 -7.86 -2.05
C ALA A 55 10.82 -7.45 -3.19
N ALA A 56 9.83 -8.28 -3.52
CA ALA A 56 8.86 -7.96 -4.56
C ALA A 56 8.04 -6.70 -4.24
N PHE A 57 7.55 -6.60 -3.00
CA PHE A 57 6.82 -5.41 -2.56
C PHE A 57 7.72 -4.16 -2.49
N ALA A 58 9.01 -4.32 -2.16
CA ALA A 58 9.97 -3.21 -2.23
C ALA A 58 10.16 -2.71 -3.67
N PHE A 59 10.31 -3.62 -4.64
CA PHE A 59 10.35 -3.24 -6.06
C PHE A 59 9.07 -2.56 -6.51
N LYS A 60 7.90 -3.07 -6.12
CA LYS A 60 6.60 -2.44 -6.40
C LYS A 60 6.50 -1.05 -5.78
N LEU A 61 6.91 -0.89 -4.53
CA LEU A 61 6.87 0.38 -3.79
C LEU A 61 7.77 1.44 -4.46
N LEU A 62 9.03 1.09 -4.72
CA LEU A 62 10.00 1.98 -5.38
C LEU A 62 9.58 2.33 -6.80
N GLY A 63 9.16 1.31 -7.57
CA GLY A 63 8.69 1.47 -8.93
C GLY A 63 7.47 2.39 -9.00
N SER A 64 6.43 2.14 -8.20
CA SER A 64 5.19 2.93 -8.20
C SER A 64 5.37 4.37 -7.69
N SER A 65 6.22 4.60 -6.68
CA SER A 65 6.51 5.96 -6.21
C SER A 65 7.25 6.78 -7.26
N TRP A 66 8.16 6.15 -8.02
CA TRP A 66 8.79 6.81 -9.16
C TRP A 66 7.83 6.95 -10.34
N ASP A 67 6.98 5.96 -10.60
CA ASP A 67 5.98 5.97 -11.68
C ASP A 67 4.99 7.13 -11.56
N MET A 68 4.47 7.37 -10.36
CA MET A 68 3.59 8.52 -10.12
C MET A 68 4.29 9.82 -10.48
N SER A 69 5.52 10.02 -9.99
CA SER A 69 6.32 11.21 -10.31
C SER A 69 6.60 11.33 -11.81
N TRP A 70 6.90 10.22 -12.48
CA TRP A 70 7.12 10.15 -13.93
C TRP A 70 5.90 10.64 -14.72
N HIS A 71 4.69 10.20 -14.36
CA HIS A 71 3.45 10.64 -15.04
C HIS A 71 3.04 12.07 -14.73
N PHE A 72 3.62 12.70 -13.71
CA PHE A 72 3.49 14.14 -13.47
C PHE A 72 4.44 14.98 -14.32
N MET A 73 5.46 14.36 -14.93
CA MET A 73 6.44 15.02 -15.78
C MET A 73 6.21 14.74 -17.26
N TRP A 74 5.91 13.49 -17.62
CA TRP A 74 5.94 13.00 -18.99
C TRP A 74 4.66 12.32 -19.44
N LEU A 75 4.33 12.53 -20.72
CA LEU A 75 3.24 11.83 -21.41
C LEU A 75 3.74 10.45 -21.89
N ARG A 76 3.61 9.43 -21.03
CA ARG A 76 3.87 7.98 -21.25
C ARG A 76 5.09 7.57 -22.07
N ASP A 77 5.85 6.64 -21.52
CA ASP A 77 6.73 5.75 -22.29
C ASP A 77 6.32 4.30 -21.99
N ASP A 78 6.11 3.46 -23.02
CA ASP A 78 5.73 2.04 -22.83
C ASP A 78 6.84 1.22 -22.14
N LEU A 79 8.07 1.75 -22.10
CA LEU A 79 9.20 1.19 -21.37
C LEU A 79 9.77 2.16 -20.33
N ALA A 80 8.91 3.00 -19.73
CA ALA A 80 9.33 3.91 -18.68
C ALA A 80 10.14 3.13 -17.61
N PRO A 81 11.35 3.60 -17.25
CA PRO A 81 12.16 3.00 -16.21
C PRO A 81 11.41 2.58 -14.92
N PRO A 82 10.46 3.36 -14.35
CA PRO A 82 9.67 2.90 -13.21
C PRO A 82 8.79 1.68 -13.49
N HIS A 83 8.30 1.49 -14.73
CA HIS A 83 7.54 0.29 -15.13
C HIS A 83 8.42 -0.96 -15.11
N LEU A 84 9.69 -0.84 -15.50
CA LEU A 84 10.63 -1.96 -15.44
C LEU A 84 10.85 -2.43 -14.00
N ILE A 85 11.02 -1.50 -13.05
CA ILE A 85 11.15 -1.80 -11.63
C ILE A 85 9.87 -2.50 -11.10
N ASN A 86 8.69 -1.96 -11.45
CA ASN A 86 7.41 -2.58 -11.13
C ASN A 86 7.27 -4.00 -11.72
N THR A 87 7.75 -4.20 -12.95
CA THR A 87 7.70 -5.48 -13.66
C THR A 87 8.55 -6.52 -12.96
N VAL A 88 9.76 -6.18 -12.49
CA VAL A 88 10.60 -7.08 -11.69
C VAL A 88 9.86 -7.57 -10.44
N GLY A 89 9.23 -6.65 -9.68
CA GLY A 89 8.42 -7.02 -8.52
C GLY A 89 7.26 -7.96 -8.88
N THR A 90 6.58 -7.67 -10.00
CA THR A 90 5.46 -8.48 -10.51
C THR A 90 5.88 -9.89 -10.91
N VAL A 91 7.02 -10.04 -11.60
CA VAL A 91 7.55 -11.36 -11.98
C VAL A 91 7.87 -12.19 -10.73
N ILE A 92 8.50 -11.59 -9.72
CA ILE A 92 8.78 -12.28 -8.45
C ILE A 92 7.46 -12.75 -7.80
N ILE A 93 6.43 -11.91 -7.78
CA ILE A 93 5.10 -12.26 -7.25
C ILE A 93 4.50 -13.44 -7.99
N VAL A 94 4.48 -13.41 -9.32
CA VAL A 94 3.93 -14.50 -10.16
C VAL A 94 4.62 -15.82 -9.83
N VAL A 95 5.96 -15.80 -9.75
CA VAL A 95 6.76 -16.98 -9.39
C VAL A 95 6.45 -17.46 -7.97
N LEU A 96 6.32 -16.56 -6.99
CA LEU A 96 5.98 -16.92 -5.61
C LEU A 96 4.58 -17.53 -5.50
N VAL A 97 3.58 -16.97 -6.18
CA VAL A 97 2.23 -17.56 -6.21
C VAL A 97 2.26 -18.93 -6.89
N ALA A 98 3.03 -19.11 -7.95
CA ALA A 98 3.23 -20.42 -8.58
C ALA A 98 3.89 -21.43 -7.62
N ILE A 99 4.95 -21.02 -6.90
CA ILE A 99 5.62 -21.83 -5.88
C ILE A 99 4.62 -22.28 -4.81
N HIS A 100 3.89 -21.34 -4.21
CA HIS A 100 2.90 -21.64 -3.16
C HIS A 100 1.75 -22.51 -3.69
N SER A 101 1.34 -22.31 -4.95
CA SER A 101 0.27 -23.09 -5.59
C SER A 101 0.67 -24.52 -5.90
N TYR A 102 1.90 -24.73 -6.39
CA TYR A 102 2.39 -26.05 -6.78
C TYR A 102 2.81 -26.87 -5.57
N THR A 103 3.58 -26.26 -4.66
CA THR A 103 4.17 -26.95 -3.52
C THR A 103 3.27 -26.95 -2.29
N GLY A 104 2.43 -25.93 -2.08
CA GLY A 104 1.67 -25.77 -0.83
C GLY A 104 2.51 -25.35 0.39
N LEU A 105 3.81 -25.04 0.19
CA LEU A 105 4.72 -24.60 1.26
C LEU A 105 4.42 -23.15 1.68
N GLY A 106 4.61 -22.84 2.97
CA GLY A 106 4.59 -21.48 3.53
C GLY A 106 3.23 -20.78 3.56
N CYS A 107 2.15 -21.49 3.26
CA CYS A 107 0.80 -20.96 3.25
C CYS A 107 -0.23 -22.08 3.47
N ASP A 108 -1.37 -21.78 4.09
CA ASP A 108 -2.55 -22.64 4.05
C ASP A 108 -3.45 -22.28 2.86
N LYS A 109 -4.49 -23.10 2.68
CA LYS A 109 -5.51 -22.94 1.63
C LYS A 109 -6.11 -21.54 1.57
N ARG A 110 -6.26 -20.85 2.70
CA ARG A 110 -6.89 -19.53 2.72
C ARG A 110 -5.90 -18.43 2.35
N SER A 111 -4.70 -18.44 2.92
CA SER A 111 -3.62 -17.54 2.48
C SER A 111 -3.35 -17.70 0.98
N LEU A 112 -3.27 -18.94 0.50
CA LEU A 112 -3.04 -19.24 -0.91
C LEU A 112 -4.16 -18.70 -1.81
N ARG A 113 -5.43 -18.92 -1.44
CA ARG A 113 -6.56 -18.40 -2.22
C ARG A 113 -6.55 -16.88 -2.30
N LEU A 114 -6.21 -16.18 -1.22
CA LEU A 114 -6.08 -14.73 -1.24
C LEU A 114 -4.93 -14.30 -2.17
N MET A 115 -3.76 -14.95 -2.09
CA MET A 115 -2.65 -14.70 -3.01
C MET A 115 -3.05 -14.90 -4.48
N GLN A 116 -3.75 -16.00 -4.79
CA GLN A 116 -4.19 -16.34 -6.14
C GLN A 116 -5.27 -15.38 -6.67
N ILE A 117 -6.30 -15.07 -5.87
CA ILE A 117 -7.36 -14.15 -6.26
C ILE A 117 -6.78 -12.76 -6.47
N GLY A 118 -5.93 -12.29 -5.56
CA GLY A 118 -5.28 -10.99 -5.70
C GLY A 118 -4.42 -10.90 -6.96
N LEU A 119 -3.62 -11.95 -7.25
CA LEU A 119 -2.85 -12.03 -8.49
C LEU A 119 -3.76 -12.06 -9.72
N LEU A 120 -4.84 -12.83 -9.71
CA LEU A 120 -5.77 -12.91 -10.84
C LEU A 120 -6.41 -11.53 -11.13
N VAL A 121 -6.91 -10.86 -10.09
CA VAL A 121 -7.48 -9.50 -10.22
C VAL A 121 -6.42 -8.55 -10.79
N PHE A 122 -5.20 -8.58 -10.29
CA PHE A 122 -4.09 -7.75 -10.77
C PHE A 122 -3.74 -8.02 -12.24
N LEU A 123 -3.61 -9.29 -12.64
CA LEU A 123 -3.25 -9.67 -14.01
C LEU A 123 -4.37 -9.39 -15.02
N VAL A 124 -5.64 -9.37 -14.58
CA VAL A 124 -6.77 -8.90 -15.40
C VAL A 124 -6.79 -7.39 -15.49
N ALA A 125 -6.45 -6.68 -14.41
CA ALA A 125 -6.43 -5.23 -14.38
C ALA A 125 -5.36 -4.64 -15.31
N ALA A 126 -4.17 -5.24 -15.40
CA ALA A 126 -3.08 -4.74 -16.24
C ALA A 126 -3.44 -4.56 -17.73
N PRO A 127 -4.01 -5.56 -18.46
CA PRO A 127 -4.43 -5.35 -19.84
C PRO A 127 -5.62 -4.41 -19.95
N LEU A 128 -6.55 -4.41 -18.98
CA LEU A 128 -7.67 -3.44 -18.97
C LEU A 128 -7.17 -2.01 -18.84
N ASP A 129 -6.12 -1.80 -18.04
CA ASP A 129 -5.46 -0.51 -17.87
C ASP A 129 -4.81 -0.04 -19.17
N VAL A 130 -4.05 -0.91 -19.85
CA VAL A 130 -3.48 -0.62 -21.17
C VAL A 130 -4.58 -0.28 -22.20
N ILE A 131 -5.69 -1.01 -22.19
CA ILE A 131 -6.83 -0.73 -23.08
C ILE A 131 -7.45 0.63 -22.73
N ASN A 132 -7.67 0.91 -21.44
CA ASN A 132 -8.20 2.19 -20.96
C ASN A 132 -7.34 3.35 -21.47
N HIS A 133 -6.02 3.25 -21.32
CA HIS A 133 -5.07 4.23 -21.80
C HIS A 133 -5.09 4.43 -23.33
N ARG A 134 -5.37 3.37 -24.10
CA ARG A 134 -5.46 3.45 -25.56
C ARG A 134 -6.77 4.04 -26.06
N VAL A 135 -7.87 3.75 -25.37
CA VAL A 135 -9.23 4.16 -25.79
C VAL A 135 -9.58 5.56 -25.30
N ASN A 136 -9.33 5.85 -24.02
CA ASN A 136 -9.74 7.10 -23.37
C ASN A 136 -8.59 8.13 -23.30
N GLY A 137 -7.46 7.81 -23.93
CA GLY A 137 -6.21 8.55 -23.77
C GLY A 137 -5.52 8.21 -22.43
N LEU A 138 -4.39 8.85 -22.14
CA LEU A 138 -3.70 8.63 -20.88
C LEU A 138 -4.61 8.93 -19.69
N ASP A 139 -4.96 7.89 -18.96
CA ASP A 139 -5.56 7.98 -17.65
C ASP A 139 -4.56 8.54 -16.65
N LEU A 140 -4.66 9.84 -16.43
CA LEU A 140 -3.77 10.60 -15.56
C LEU A 140 -4.14 10.46 -14.07
N THR A 141 -5.25 9.77 -13.75
CA THR A 141 -5.72 9.66 -12.37
C THR A 141 -5.46 8.30 -11.78
N ALA A 142 -4.80 8.30 -10.61
CA ALA A 142 -4.67 7.10 -9.78
C ALA A 142 -6.01 6.57 -9.23
N TRP A 143 -7.16 7.20 -9.53
CA TRP A 143 -8.48 6.81 -9.04
C TRP A 143 -9.38 6.11 -10.06
N SER A 144 -8.87 5.85 -11.25
CA SER A 144 -9.67 5.16 -12.25
C SER A 144 -10.02 3.72 -11.85
N PRO A 145 -11.06 3.13 -12.47
CA PRO A 145 -11.44 1.75 -12.20
C PRO A 145 -10.31 0.73 -12.44
N SER A 146 -9.48 0.90 -13.47
CA SER A 146 -8.37 -0.01 -13.77
C SER A 146 -7.27 0.08 -12.70
N HIS A 147 -6.89 1.29 -12.30
CA HIS A 147 -5.95 1.52 -11.19
C HIS A 147 -6.50 0.94 -9.87
N MET A 148 -7.77 1.20 -9.56
CA MET A 148 -8.41 0.63 -8.36
C MET A 148 -8.39 -0.89 -8.35
N MET A 149 -8.57 -1.55 -9.49
CA MET A 149 -8.44 -3.01 -9.59
C MET A 149 -7.00 -3.48 -9.34
N LEU A 150 -5.99 -2.75 -9.83
CA LEU A 150 -4.57 -3.05 -9.55
C LEU A 150 -4.28 -2.97 -8.03
N TYR A 151 -4.72 -1.92 -7.35
CA TYR A 151 -4.51 -1.77 -5.90
C TYR A 151 -5.33 -2.77 -5.09
N LEU A 152 -6.57 -3.07 -5.51
CA LEU A 152 -7.41 -4.06 -4.85
C LEU A 152 -6.82 -5.46 -4.98
N GLY A 153 -6.39 -5.85 -6.18
CA GLY A 153 -5.71 -7.12 -6.42
C GLY A 153 -4.45 -7.25 -5.57
N THR A 154 -3.62 -6.20 -5.53
CA THR A 154 -2.43 -6.13 -4.68
C THR A 154 -2.78 -6.24 -3.19
N GLY A 155 -3.79 -5.52 -2.72
CA GLY A 155 -4.24 -5.56 -1.32
C GLY A 155 -4.77 -6.95 -0.91
N ILE A 156 -5.58 -7.60 -1.75
CA ILE A 156 -6.07 -8.97 -1.49
C ILE A 156 -4.89 -9.94 -1.39
N MET A 157 -3.91 -9.81 -2.29
CA MET A 157 -2.71 -10.64 -2.29
C MET A 157 -1.87 -10.40 -1.03
N GLN A 158 -1.59 -9.14 -0.67
CA GLN A 158 -0.88 -8.77 0.55
C GLN A 158 -1.59 -9.29 1.81
N ALA A 159 -2.93 -9.28 1.86
CA ALA A 159 -3.69 -9.90 2.94
C ALA A 159 -3.44 -11.41 3.03
N GLY A 160 -3.30 -12.09 1.89
CA GLY A 160 -2.90 -13.51 1.82
C GLY A 160 -1.50 -13.75 2.38
N VAL A 161 -0.53 -12.92 1.99
CA VAL A 161 0.86 -12.96 2.51
C VAL A 161 0.89 -12.69 4.01
N LEU A 162 0.26 -11.61 4.48
CA LEU A 162 0.12 -11.31 5.90
C LEU A 162 -0.46 -12.49 6.69
N LEU A 163 -1.54 -13.09 6.19
CA LEU A 163 -2.18 -14.24 6.84
C LEU A 163 -1.26 -15.45 6.91
N GLY A 164 -0.54 -15.75 5.82
CA GLY A 164 0.39 -16.87 5.79
C GLY A 164 1.56 -16.64 6.76
N TRP A 165 2.16 -15.45 6.77
CA TRP A 165 3.24 -15.13 7.71
C TRP A 165 2.77 -15.20 9.17
N LEU A 166 1.58 -14.66 9.47
CA LEU A 166 0.98 -14.73 10.81
C LEU A 166 0.78 -16.16 11.32
N ARG A 167 0.50 -17.11 10.44
CA ARG A 167 0.21 -18.51 10.80
C ARG A 167 1.44 -19.37 10.90
N TYR A 168 2.38 -19.20 9.98
CA TYR A 168 3.52 -20.10 9.84
C TYR A 168 4.80 -19.59 10.49
N ALA A 169 4.96 -18.27 10.69
CA ALA A 169 6.18 -17.76 11.31
C ALA A 169 6.17 -17.97 12.84
N PRO A 170 7.30 -18.46 13.40
CA PRO A 170 7.42 -18.59 14.85
C PRO A 170 7.29 -17.23 15.54
N PRO A 171 6.65 -17.15 16.72
CA PRO A 171 6.60 -15.93 17.51
C PRO A 171 8.00 -15.37 17.80
N GLY A 172 8.15 -14.04 17.73
CA GLY A 172 9.42 -13.38 18.04
C GLY A 172 9.61 -12.04 17.34
N ARG A 173 10.77 -11.43 17.59
CA ARG A 173 11.13 -10.12 17.02
C ARG A 173 11.20 -10.14 15.49
N PHE A 174 11.75 -11.21 14.92
CA PHE A 174 11.85 -11.37 13.46
C PHE A 174 10.46 -11.41 12.80
N ARG A 175 9.54 -12.23 13.33
CA ARG A 175 8.15 -12.25 12.86
C ARG A 175 7.52 -10.87 12.93
N THR A 176 7.71 -10.16 14.04
CA THR A 176 7.16 -8.82 14.26
C THR A 176 7.71 -7.81 13.25
N GLY A 177 9.03 -7.84 12.98
CA GLY A 177 9.65 -6.98 11.99
C GLY A 177 9.14 -7.22 10.57
N VAL A 178 8.99 -8.48 10.15
CA VAL A 178 8.41 -8.82 8.85
C VAL A 178 6.94 -8.40 8.76
N LEU A 179 6.14 -8.60 9.82
CA LEU A 179 4.76 -8.11 9.86
C LEU A 179 4.69 -6.58 9.76
N LEU A 180 5.59 -5.88 10.43
CA LEU A 180 5.65 -4.42 10.38
C LEU A 180 5.90 -3.95 8.93
N ALA A 181 6.86 -4.57 8.25
CA ALA A 181 7.16 -4.29 6.85
C ALA A 181 5.96 -4.62 5.92
N LEU A 182 5.34 -5.79 6.09
CA LEU A 182 4.16 -6.18 5.31
C LEU A 182 2.98 -5.21 5.52
N TRP A 183 2.76 -4.73 6.74
CA TRP A 183 1.73 -3.72 7.01
C TRP A 183 2.10 -2.35 6.47
N ALA A 184 3.37 -1.97 6.44
CA ALA A 184 3.81 -0.74 5.80
C ALA A 184 3.54 -0.78 4.28
N PHE A 185 3.83 -1.91 3.61
CA PHE A 185 3.48 -2.11 2.20
C PHE A 185 1.96 -2.13 1.96
N PHE A 186 1.18 -2.70 2.89
CA PHE A 186 -0.28 -2.69 2.80
C PHE A 186 -0.85 -1.28 2.95
N LEU A 187 -0.35 -0.53 3.94
CA LEU A 187 -0.71 0.86 4.18
C LEU A 187 -0.38 1.69 2.94
N GLU A 188 0.82 1.54 2.38
CA GLU A 188 1.18 2.25 1.18
C GLU A 188 0.26 1.91 0.01
N ASN A 189 0.02 0.63 -0.29
CA ASN A 189 -0.82 0.27 -1.44
C ASN A 189 -2.23 0.84 -1.30
N THR A 190 -2.72 0.90 -0.06
CA THR A 190 -4.03 1.51 0.22
C THR A 190 -3.96 3.03 0.09
N PHE A 191 -2.90 3.69 0.57
CA PHE A 191 -2.76 5.14 0.55
C PHE A 191 -2.36 5.70 -0.82
N PHE A 192 -1.69 4.92 -1.65
CA PHE A 192 -1.09 5.32 -2.93
C PHE A 192 -1.99 6.20 -3.82
N PRO A 193 -3.31 5.95 -3.96
CA PRO A 193 -4.19 6.80 -4.77
C PRO A 193 -4.24 8.27 -4.30
N ASN A 194 -4.07 8.53 -3.00
CA ASN A 194 -3.98 9.90 -2.49
C ASN A 194 -2.79 10.66 -3.07
N GLY A 195 -1.75 9.96 -3.53
CA GLY A 195 -0.59 10.53 -4.22
C GLY A 195 -1.00 11.47 -5.35
N GLN A 196 -2.09 11.19 -6.07
CA GLN A 196 -2.62 12.09 -7.11
C GLN A 196 -2.74 13.54 -6.62
N GLN A 197 -3.37 13.75 -5.46
CA GLN A 197 -3.57 15.10 -4.91
C GLN A 197 -2.28 15.66 -4.30
N GLU A 198 -1.39 14.80 -3.80
CA GLU A 198 -0.12 15.20 -3.18
C GLU A 198 0.90 15.71 -4.19
N TYR A 199 1.00 15.06 -5.35
CA TYR A 199 1.76 15.56 -6.50
C TYR A 199 1.00 16.69 -7.20
N GLY A 200 -0.30 16.52 -7.36
CA GLY A 200 -1.19 17.45 -8.05
C GLY A 200 -1.12 18.88 -7.55
N ILE A 201 -1.20 19.06 -6.23
CA ILE A 201 -1.20 20.40 -5.65
C ILE A 201 0.15 21.11 -5.89
N LEU A 202 1.26 20.38 -5.88
CA LEU A 202 2.58 20.94 -6.17
C LEU A 202 2.77 21.25 -7.64
N GLY A 203 2.36 20.34 -8.53
CA GLY A 203 2.39 20.54 -9.98
C GLY A 203 1.53 21.72 -10.44
N LEU A 204 0.34 21.89 -9.84
CA LEU A 204 -0.52 23.06 -10.10
C LEU A 204 0.17 24.36 -9.70
N ARG A 205 0.78 24.42 -8.50
CA ARG A 205 1.53 25.61 -8.08
C ARG A 205 2.75 25.86 -8.95
N ALA A 206 3.35 24.82 -9.50
CA ALA A 206 4.48 24.91 -10.42
C ALA A 206 4.09 25.59 -11.73
N TRP A 207 2.96 25.19 -12.27
CA TRP A 207 2.39 25.84 -13.43
C TRP A 207 1.98 27.30 -13.13
N GLU A 208 1.29 27.56 -12.00
CA GLU A 208 0.81 28.91 -11.64
C GLU A 208 1.94 29.94 -11.47
N ARG A 209 3.15 29.49 -11.11
CA ARG A 209 4.35 30.36 -10.99
C ARG A 209 5.19 30.45 -12.28
N GLY A 210 4.75 29.83 -13.37
CA GLY A 210 5.46 29.84 -14.65
C GLY A 210 6.62 28.84 -14.77
N GLU A 211 6.70 27.87 -13.85
CA GLU A 211 7.74 26.83 -13.81
C GLU A 211 7.10 25.42 -13.80
N PRO A 212 6.33 25.04 -14.85
CA PRO A 212 5.64 23.76 -14.85
C PRO A 212 6.64 22.59 -14.77
N GLU A 213 6.37 21.65 -13.86
CA GLU A 213 7.11 20.38 -13.78
C GLU A 213 6.72 19.42 -14.91
N ALA A 214 5.49 19.53 -15.40
CA ALA A 214 4.98 18.78 -16.54
C ALA A 214 5.53 19.34 -17.86
N GLU A 215 5.97 18.46 -18.75
CA GLU A 215 6.37 18.85 -20.10
C GLU A 215 5.20 19.38 -20.93
N LYS A 216 5.52 20.20 -21.93
CA LYS A 216 4.52 20.81 -22.81
C LYS A 216 3.60 19.76 -23.48
N SER A 217 4.15 18.62 -23.90
CA SER A 217 3.39 17.54 -24.53
C SER A 217 2.31 16.99 -23.61
N LEU A 218 2.62 16.82 -22.32
CA LEU A 218 1.68 16.38 -21.29
C LEU A 218 0.59 17.43 -21.04
N LEU A 219 0.97 18.70 -20.96
CA LEU A 219 0.02 19.81 -20.78
C LEU A 219 -0.93 19.97 -21.97
N ASP A 220 -0.39 19.92 -23.20
CA ASP A 220 -1.18 19.96 -24.44
C ASP A 220 -2.15 18.77 -24.48
N PHE A 221 -1.69 17.58 -24.11
CA PHE A 221 -2.51 16.38 -24.06
C PHE A 221 -3.67 16.51 -23.05
N ALA A 222 -3.37 16.91 -21.81
CA ALA A 222 -4.37 17.12 -20.77
C ALA A 222 -5.43 18.16 -21.17
N ALA A 223 -5.01 19.26 -21.80
CA ALA A 223 -5.91 20.29 -22.29
C ALA A 223 -6.84 19.79 -23.41
N ASN A 224 -6.28 19.00 -24.34
CA ASN A 224 -7.05 18.40 -25.43
C ASN A 224 -8.08 17.37 -24.95
N GLN A 225 -7.85 16.66 -23.83
CA GLN A 225 -8.82 15.71 -23.28
C GLN A 225 -10.16 16.35 -22.90
N ILE A 226 -10.15 17.64 -22.55
CA ILE A 226 -11.36 18.40 -22.20
C ILE A 226 -11.70 19.48 -23.22
N GLY A 227 -11.00 19.54 -24.36
CA GLY A 227 -11.22 20.55 -25.40
C GLY A 227 -10.92 21.98 -24.96
N HIS A 228 -9.94 22.19 -24.07
CA HIS A 228 -9.50 23.50 -23.60
C HIS A 228 -8.13 23.89 -24.17
N PRO A 229 -7.78 25.20 -24.19
CA PRO A 229 -6.38 25.60 -24.29
C PRO A 229 -5.59 25.18 -23.05
N VAL A 230 -4.26 25.21 -23.11
CA VAL A 230 -3.39 25.00 -21.93
C VAL A 230 -3.55 26.19 -20.98
N ASP A 231 -4.57 26.12 -20.14
CA ASP A 231 -4.94 27.11 -19.14
C ASP A 231 -5.03 26.48 -17.75
N ARG A 232 -5.39 27.29 -16.75
CA ARG A 232 -5.50 26.83 -15.36
C ARG A 232 -6.56 25.74 -15.19
N THR A 233 -7.63 25.76 -16.00
CA THR A 233 -8.72 24.77 -15.95
C THR A 233 -8.22 23.41 -16.41
N ALA A 234 -7.52 23.36 -17.54
CA ALA A 234 -6.88 22.16 -18.06
C ALA A 234 -5.87 21.56 -17.06
N VAL A 235 -5.00 22.41 -16.51
CA VAL A 235 -3.98 21.97 -15.54
C VAL A 235 -4.62 21.46 -14.26
N LEU A 236 -5.65 22.15 -13.74
CA LEU A 236 -6.39 21.70 -12.56
C LEU A 236 -7.10 20.37 -12.82
N HIS A 237 -7.70 20.18 -14.00
CA HIS A 237 -8.37 18.93 -14.36
C HIS A 237 -7.43 17.73 -14.32
N PHE A 238 -6.21 17.90 -14.83
CA PHE A 238 -5.18 16.85 -14.79
C PHE A 238 -4.58 16.65 -13.40
N THR A 239 -4.13 17.73 -12.75
CA THR A 239 -3.35 17.65 -11.51
C THR A 239 -4.23 17.28 -10.32
N MET A 240 -5.47 17.78 -10.27
CA MET A 240 -6.38 17.62 -9.15
C MET A 240 -7.76 17.06 -9.58
N PRO A 241 -7.81 15.88 -10.24
CA PRO A 241 -9.03 15.37 -10.89
C PRO A 241 -10.08 14.89 -9.88
N ILE A 242 -9.69 14.64 -8.63
CA ILE A 242 -10.59 14.10 -7.61
C ILE A 242 -11.12 15.21 -6.69
N PRO A 243 -12.37 15.10 -6.22
CA PRO A 243 -12.91 16.03 -5.25
C PRO A 243 -12.10 16.08 -3.94
N SER A 244 -12.03 17.27 -3.32
CA SER A 244 -11.29 17.53 -2.08
C SER A 244 -11.80 16.77 -0.84
N TRP A 245 -12.96 16.11 -0.93
CA TRP A 245 -13.47 15.24 0.14
C TRP A 245 -12.82 13.86 0.15
N VAL A 246 -12.32 13.38 -1.00
CA VAL A 246 -11.74 12.03 -1.12
C VAL A 246 -10.47 11.91 -0.30
N TYR A 247 -9.58 12.91 -0.39
CA TYR A 247 -8.28 12.90 0.27
C TYR A 247 -8.36 12.67 1.79
N PRO A 248 -9.09 13.48 2.58
CA PRO A 248 -9.19 13.25 4.03
C PRO A 248 -10.01 12.01 4.40
N LEU A 249 -11.06 11.67 3.65
CA LEU A 249 -11.86 10.47 3.93
C LEU A 249 -10.99 9.21 3.81
N TRP A 250 -10.17 9.14 2.77
CA TRP A 250 -9.29 8.01 2.51
C TRP A 250 -8.04 8.05 3.41
N GLY A 251 -7.36 9.21 3.45
CA GLY A 251 -6.10 9.42 4.16
C GLY A 251 -6.22 9.38 5.69
N ILE A 252 -7.39 9.71 6.24
CA ILE A 252 -7.65 9.65 7.69
C ILE A 252 -8.56 8.45 8.01
N GLY A 253 -9.75 8.40 7.41
CA GLY A 253 -10.76 7.40 7.75
C GLY A 253 -10.36 5.97 7.38
N VAL A 254 -10.06 5.72 6.11
CA VAL A 254 -9.67 4.38 5.64
C VAL A 254 -8.34 3.95 6.25
N MET A 255 -7.35 4.85 6.29
CA MET A 255 -6.06 4.55 6.92
C MET A 255 -6.18 4.19 8.40
N ALA A 256 -7.05 4.86 9.16
CA ALA A 256 -7.28 4.51 10.56
C ALA A 256 -7.77 3.05 10.69
N LEU A 257 -8.66 2.59 9.80
CA LEU A 257 -9.14 1.21 9.82
C LEU A 257 -8.02 0.22 9.48
N ILE A 258 -7.16 0.53 8.50
CA ILE A 258 -5.96 -0.28 8.20
C ILE A 258 -5.01 -0.34 9.40
N LEU A 259 -4.75 0.80 10.04
CA LEU A 259 -3.90 0.90 11.22
C LEU A 259 -4.48 0.16 12.43
N VAL A 260 -5.81 0.11 12.58
CA VAL A 260 -6.49 -0.73 13.58
C VAL A 260 -6.22 -2.22 13.31
N LEU A 261 -6.26 -2.66 12.05
CA LEU A 261 -5.94 -4.05 11.69
C LEU A 261 -4.45 -4.36 11.93
N ALA A 262 -3.56 -3.45 11.57
CA ALA A 262 -2.13 -3.57 11.87
C ALA A 262 -1.88 -3.68 13.38
N ARG A 263 -2.51 -2.80 14.18
CA ARG A 263 -2.40 -2.80 15.63
C ARG A 263 -2.89 -4.10 16.28
N ARG A 264 -3.98 -4.68 15.78
CA ARG A 264 -4.52 -5.96 16.26
C ARG A 264 -3.61 -7.13 15.96
N THR A 265 -2.99 -7.14 14.78
CA THR A 265 -2.19 -8.28 14.32
C THR A 265 -0.74 -8.25 14.82
N LEU A 266 -0.15 -7.06 15.00
CA LEU A 266 1.18 -6.88 15.56
C LEU A 266 1.22 -6.99 17.09
N GLY A 267 0.14 -6.59 17.78
CA GLY A 267 -0.05 -6.82 19.21
C GLY A 267 0.72 -5.88 20.16
N PHE A 268 1.82 -5.26 19.76
CA PHE A 268 2.59 -4.34 20.63
C PHE A 268 1.98 -2.94 20.74
N ARG A 269 2.29 -2.22 21.82
CA ARG A 269 1.62 -0.97 22.25
C ARG A 269 1.53 0.11 21.18
N TRP A 270 2.57 0.26 20.36
CA TRP A 270 2.74 1.37 19.40
C TRP A 270 2.69 0.92 17.93
N ALA A 271 2.01 -0.20 17.66
CA ALA A 271 2.09 -0.83 16.36
C ALA A 271 1.48 0.00 15.23
N ALA A 272 0.36 0.70 15.47
CA ALA A 272 -0.19 1.58 14.45
C ALA A 272 0.76 2.75 14.14
N THR A 273 1.27 3.39 15.19
CA THR A 273 2.24 4.49 15.06
C THR A 273 3.51 4.04 14.34
N SER A 274 4.04 2.85 14.64
CA SER A 274 5.23 2.32 13.96
C SER A 274 5.00 2.03 12.48
N VAL A 275 3.83 1.53 12.08
CA VAL A 275 3.50 1.33 10.66
C VAL A 275 3.37 2.66 9.94
N ALA A 276 2.66 3.63 10.53
CA ALA A 276 2.57 4.99 9.98
C ALA A 276 3.95 5.65 9.87
N LEU A 277 4.81 5.49 10.89
CA LEU A 277 6.17 6.00 10.90
C LEU A 277 7.03 5.37 9.79
N ALA A 278 6.97 4.06 9.60
CA ALA A 278 7.70 3.40 8.53
C ALA A 278 7.32 3.94 7.15
N TYR A 279 6.03 4.17 6.92
CA TYR A 279 5.53 4.77 5.67
C TYR A 279 5.95 6.24 5.51
N VAL A 280 5.75 7.07 6.53
CA VAL A 280 6.12 8.49 6.47
C VAL A 280 7.63 8.66 6.32
N ALA A 281 8.44 7.88 7.04
CA ALA A 281 9.89 7.88 6.89
C ALA A 281 10.32 7.49 5.46
N TYR A 282 9.68 6.49 4.87
CA TYR A 282 9.89 6.15 3.46
C TYR A 282 9.59 7.34 2.54
N ARG A 283 8.43 8.00 2.71
CA ARG A 283 8.06 9.19 1.92
C ARG A 283 9.05 10.34 2.12
N SER A 284 9.53 10.56 3.35
CA SER A 284 10.56 11.55 3.66
C SER A 284 11.93 11.25 3.04
N VAL A 285 12.24 9.98 2.74
CA VAL A 285 13.46 9.59 2.02
C VAL A 285 13.27 9.71 0.51
N MET A 286 12.13 9.27 -0.01
CA MET A 286 11.83 9.39 -1.45
C MET A 286 11.74 10.82 -1.93
N TRP A 287 11.21 11.72 -1.09
CA TRP A 287 11.05 13.13 -1.42
C TRP A 287 12.36 13.81 -1.89
N PRO A 288 13.45 13.84 -1.09
CA PRO A 288 14.70 14.46 -1.52
C PRO A 288 15.40 13.67 -2.63
N LEU A 289 15.18 12.35 -2.72
CA LEU A 289 15.74 11.54 -3.82
C LEU A 289 15.13 11.92 -5.17
N LEU A 290 13.80 12.03 -5.24
CA LEU A 290 13.11 12.47 -6.45
C LEU A 290 13.50 13.91 -6.81
N LEU A 291 13.50 14.82 -5.82
CA LEU A 291 13.92 16.20 -6.02
C LEU A 291 15.34 16.28 -6.59
N GLY A 292 16.29 15.55 -6.00
CA GLY A 292 17.69 15.55 -6.43
C GLY A 292 17.92 14.93 -7.81
N LEU A 293 16.98 14.11 -8.28
CA LEU A 293 16.97 13.52 -9.62
C LEU A 293 16.18 14.37 -10.64
N GLY A 294 15.67 15.54 -10.24
CA GLY A 294 14.90 16.44 -11.11
C GLY A 294 13.47 15.98 -11.37
N PHE A 295 12.91 15.14 -10.50
CA PHE A 295 11.57 14.58 -10.63
C PHE A 295 10.54 15.36 -9.80
N PRO A 296 9.28 15.46 -10.24
CA PRO A 296 8.19 16.00 -9.44
C PRO A 296 8.13 15.32 -8.08
N VAL A 297 7.83 16.09 -7.04
CA VAL A 297 7.68 15.59 -5.67
C VAL A 297 6.24 15.69 -5.20
N SER A 298 5.94 15.04 -4.08
CA SER A 298 4.62 15.05 -3.45
C SER A 298 4.70 15.65 -2.05
N THR A 299 3.58 16.16 -1.53
CA THR A 299 3.49 16.48 -0.10
C THR A 299 3.70 15.23 0.75
N VAL A 300 4.49 15.31 1.83
CA VAL A 300 4.66 14.19 2.76
C VAL A 300 3.51 14.19 3.78
N PRO A 301 2.75 13.09 3.97
CA PRO A 301 1.57 13.07 4.83
C PRO A 301 1.93 12.87 6.32
N PHE A 302 2.60 13.85 6.94
CA PHE A 302 3.01 13.79 8.35
C PHE A 302 1.84 13.63 9.32
N TYR A 303 0.66 14.15 8.97
CA TYR A 303 -0.57 13.95 9.74
C TYR A 303 -0.91 12.47 9.99
N LEU A 304 -0.43 11.54 9.14
CA LEU A 304 -0.69 10.11 9.29
C LEU A 304 -0.05 9.52 10.56
N LEU A 305 1.03 10.12 11.07
CA LEU A 305 1.61 9.75 12.36
C LEU A 305 0.62 9.96 13.50
N PHE A 306 -0.16 11.04 13.43
CA PHE A 306 -1.18 11.37 14.43
C PHE A 306 -2.41 10.47 14.33
N VAL A 307 -2.73 9.99 13.12
CA VAL A 307 -3.75 8.93 12.93
C VAL A 307 -3.28 7.61 13.58
N GLY A 308 -2.03 7.22 13.37
CA GLY A 308 -1.43 6.06 14.04
C GLY A 308 -1.42 6.18 15.57
N LEU A 309 -1.03 7.33 16.08
CA LEU A 309 -1.05 7.65 17.51
C LEU A 309 -2.47 7.57 18.08
N ALA A 310 -3.45 8.17 17.41
CA ALA A 310 -4.85 8.12 17.82
C ALA A 310 -5.38 6.69 17.94
N VAL A 311 -5.03 5.81 16.99
CA VAL A 311 -5.36 4.39 17.05
C VAL A 311 -4.71 3.73 18.27
N ASP A 312 -3.40 3.90 18.50
CA ASP A 312 -2.72 3.28 19.65
C ASP A 312 -3.27 3.77 20.99
N LEU A 313 -3.58 5.07 21.12
CA LEU A 313 -4.21 5.65 22.31
C LEU A 313 -5.60 5.06 22.54
N ALA A 314 -6.43 4.93 21.50
CA ALA A 314 -7.75 4.31 21.62
C ALA A 314 -7.67 2.86 22.13
N PHE A 315 -6.64 2.09 21.72
CA PHE A 315 -6.40 0.76 22.25
C PHE A 315 -6.06 0.74 23.75
N ALA A 316 -5.51 1.83 24.30
CA ALA A 316 -5.25 1.99 25.72
C ALA A 316 -6.49 2.42 26.53
N LEU A 317 -7.49 3.06 25.91
CA LEU A 317 -8.64 3.66 26.60
C LEU A 317 -9.81 2.70 26.88
N GLY A 318 -9.85 1.52 26.27
CA GLY A 318 -10.95 0.58 26.53
C GLY A 318 -11.04 -0.57 25.54
N SER A 319 -12.19 -1.23 25.46
CA SER A 319 -12.48 -2.32 24.52
C SER A 319 -13.88 -2.18 23.89
N GLY A 320 -14.18 -3.00 22.88
CA GLY A 320 -15.50 -3.03 22.24
C GLY A 320 -15.94 -1.68 21.65
N ALA A 321 -17.19 -1.30 21.91
CA ALA A 321 -17.78 -0.05 21.41
C ALA A 321 -17.13 1.20 22.02
N VAL A 322 -16.69 1.13 23.28
CA VAL A 322 -15.97 2.25 23.94
C VAL A 322 -14.66 2.54 23.19
N ARG A 323 -13.89 1.50 22.84
CA ARG A 323 -12.68 1.66 22.01
C ARG A 323 -13.01 2.25 20.65
N ALA A 324 -14.07 1.79 20.00
CA ALA A 324 -14.48 2.30 18.69
C ALA A 324 -14.88 3.79 18.77
N GLY A 325 -15.64 4.18 19.80
CA GLY A 325 -16.05 5.58 20.02
C GLY A 325 -14.88 6.49 20.31
N ALA A 326 -14.02 6.12 21.26
CA ALA A 326 -12.79 6.86 21.57
C ALA A 326 -11.87 6.93 20.34
N GLY A 327 -11.72 5.82 19.62
CA GLY A 327 -10.91 5.75 18.40
C GLY A 327 -11.42 6.66 17.29
N ALA A 328 -12.72 6.68 17.04
CA ALA A 328 -13.30 7.56 16.03
C ALA A 328 -13.14 9.05 16.39
N LEU A 329 -13.36 9.42 17.66
CA LEU A 329 -13.13 10.78 18.15
C LEU A 329 -11.66 11.18 18.02
N LEU A 330 -10.74 10.35 18.51
CA LEU A 330 -9.30 10.64 18.47
C LEU A 330 -8.79 10.71 17.03
N VAL A 331 -9.15 9.76 16.17
CA VAL A 331 -8.75 9.75 14.74
C VAL A 331 -9.23 11.02 14.04
N THR A 332 -10.48 11.42 14.28
CA THR A 332 -11.05 12.63 13.67
C THR A 332 -10.31 13.87 14.19
N ALA A 333 -10.19 14.01 15.51
CA ALA A 333 -9.55 15.18 16.12
C ALA A 333 -8.06 15.29 15.74
N PHE A 334 -7.29 14.21 15.89
CA PHE A 334 -5.85 14.22 15.64
C PHE A 334 -5.55 14.22 14.14
N GLY A 335 -6.29 13.47 13.33
CA GLY A 335 -6.11 13.43 11.88
C GLY A 335 -6.39 14.77 11.24
N PHE A 336 -7.59 15.34 11.45
CA PHE A 336 -7.93 16.64 10.87
C PHE A 336 -7.17 17.79 11.52
N GLY A 337 -6.92 17.74 12.83
CA GLY A 337 -6.11 18.75 13.51
C GLY A 337 -4.67 18.79 12.99
N ALA A 338 -4.01 17.63 12.86
CA ALA A 338 -2.65 17.58 12.32
C ALA A 338 -2.61 17.92 10.83
N LEU A 339 -3.59 17.51 10.03
CA LEU A 339 -3.70 17.89 8.62
C LEU A 339 -3.92 19.40 8.46
N TRP A 340 -4.75 20.00 9.31
CA TRP A 340 -4.94 21.45 9.35
C TRP A 340 -3.61 22.15 9.68
N VAL A 341 -2.95 21.78 10.79
CA VAL A 341 -1.64 22.35 11.15
C VAL A 341 -0.62 22.19 10.02
N GLN A 342 -0.57 21.01 9.40
CA GLN A 342 0.30 20.76 8.25
C GLN A 342 -0.02 21.72 7.10
N SER A 343 -1.29 21.93 6.74
CA SER A 343 -1.70 22.88 5.68
C SER A 343 -1.33 24.33 5.99
N GLN A 344 -1.20 24.69 7.27
CA GLN A 344 -0.80 26.03 7.68
C GLN A 344 0.72 26.24 7.64
N PHE A 345 1.51 25.18 7.45
CA PHE A 345 2.96 25.29 7.40
C PHE A 345 3.43 26.14 6.20
N ARG A 346 2.71 26.09 5.07
CA ARG A 346 2.95 27.01 3.95
C ARG A 346 2.80 28.48 4.38
N PRO A 347 1.59 28.98 4.75
CA PRO A 347 1.41 30.40 5.05
C PRO A 347 2.19 30.89 6.28
N TRP A 348 2.50 30.02 7.25
CA TRP A 348 3.17 30.44 8.48
C TRP A 348 4.69 30.41 8.41
N VAL A 349 5.27 29.49 7.65
CA VAL A 349 6.72 29.21 7.71
C VAL A 349 7.38 29.32 6.34
N LEU A 350 6.79 28.71 5.31
CA LEU A 350 7.41 28.62 3.99
C LEU A 350 7.10 29.83 3.09
N GLY A 351 6.06 30.60 3.42
CA GLY A 351 5.59 31.73 2.59
C GLY A 351 5.05 31.27 1.24
N ASP A 352 5.24 32.09 0.21
CA ASP A 352 4.90 31.76 -1.18
C ASP A 352 5.99 30.94 -1.89
N ALA A 353 6.93 30.35 -1.14
CA ALA A 353 7.91 29.42 -1.70
C ALA A 353 7.22 28.23 -2.40
N HIS A 354 7.99 27.52 -3.23
CA HIS A 354 7.63 26.43 -4.17
C HIS A 354 6.83 25.22 -3.60
N THR A 355 6.22 25.33 -2.43
CA THR A 355 5.76 24.18 -1.63
C THR A 355 4.37 24.42 -1.05
N GLU A 356 3.45 23.57 -1.48
CA GLU A 356 2.25 23.28 -0.70
C GLU A 356 2.59 22.21 0.33
N SER A 357 1.98 22.32 1.49
CA SER A 357 2.26 21.44 2.63
C SER A 357 1.19 20.36 2.79
N ALA A 358 -0.01 20.57 2.23
CA ALA A 358 -1.08 19.59 2.17
C ALA A 358 -2.00 19.87 0.96
N PRO A 359 -2.66 18.84 0.40
CA PRO A 359 -3.70 19.05 -0.59
C PRO A 359 -4.97 19.72 -0.01
N PRO A 360 -5.86 20.26 -0.86
CA PRO A 360 -7.15 20.82 -0.44
C PRO A 360 -8.01 19.82 0.34
N VAL A 361 -8.63 20.29 1.43
CA VAL A 361 -9.38 19.45 2.37
C VAL A 361 -10.83 19.93 2.48
N ALA A 362 -11.78 19.04 2.27
CA ALA A 362 -13.18 19.32 2.59
C ALA A 362 -13.49 18.94 4.05
N TYR A 363 -13.39 19.89 4.98
CA TYR A 363 -13.49 19.63 6.43
C TYR A 363 -14.83 19.08 6.91
N TRP A 364 -15.91 19.19 6.13
CA TRP A 364 -17.18 18.54 6.44
C TRP A 364 -17.05 17.01 6.53
N THR A 365 -16.05 16.42 5.87
CA THR A 365 -15.75 14.99 5.94
C THR A 365 -15.32 14.52 7.34
N ALA A 366 -14.99 15.42 8.26
CA ALA A 366 -14.70 15.07 9.65
C ALA A 366 -15.87 14.31 10.29
N LEU A 367 -17.12 14.70 10.01
CA LEU A 367 -18.30 14.00 10.50
C LEU A 367 -18.43 12.60 9.87
N ALA A 368 -18.16 12.49 8.56
CA ALA A 368 -18.19 11.21 7.86
C ALA A 368 -17.12 10.24 8.38
N VAL A 369 -15.91 10.74 8.65
CA VAL A 369 -14.82 9.95 9.26
C VAL A 369 -15.19 9.52 10.68
N LEU A 370 -15.71 10.44 11.50
CA LEU A 370 -16.15 10.13 12.86
C LEU A 370 -17.18 8.99 12.88
N VAL A 371 -18.25 9.13 12.09
CA VAL A 371 -19.33 8.14 12.04
C VAL A 371 -18.83 6.83 11.38
N GLY A 372 -18.15 6.92 10.25
CA GLY A 372 -17.68 5.77 9.49
C GLY A 372 -16.67 4.91 10.25
N VAL A 373 -15.67 5.55 10.88
CA VAL A 373 -14.67 4.84 11.69
C VAL A 373 -15.34 4.18 12.90
N PHE A 374 -16.27 4.88 13.58
CA PHE A 374 -17.01 4.31 14.70
C PHE A 374 -17.77 3.05 14.28
N VAL A 375 -18.60 3.14 13.25
CA VAL A 375 -19.46 2.05 12.78
C VAL A 375 -18.62 0.84 12.35
N LEU A 376 -17.60 1.06 11.50
CA LEU A 376 -16.79 -0.02 10.95
C LEU A 376 -15.90 -0.67 12.01
N TRP A 377 -15.31 0.10 12.91
CA TRP A 377 -14.51 -0.45 14.01
C TRP A 377 -15.39 -1.22 14.99
N ALA A 378 -16.54 -0.67 15.40
CA ALA A 378 -17.47 -1.33 16.31
C ALA A 378 -17.98 -2.66 15.72
N ALA A 379 -18.31 -2.68 14.43
CA ALA A 379 -18.76 -3.88 13.72
C ALA A 379 -17.68 -4.96 13.57
N ALA A 380 -16.40 -4.58 13.49
CA ALA A 380 -15.30 -5.52 13.30
C ALA A 380 -15.13 -6.52 14.46
N GLY A 381 -15.49 -6.15 15.69
CA GLY A 381 -15.39 -7.04 16.86
C GLY A 381 -16.37 -8.22 16.82
N PRO A 382 -17.69 -7.98 16.76
CA PRO A 382 -18.71 -9.02 16.59
C PRO A 382 -18.49 -9.88 15.34
N ALA A 383 -18.12 -9.27 14.21
CA ALA A 383 -17.87 -9.99 12.96
C ALA A 383 -16.72 -11.00 13.11
N SER A 384 -15.60 -10.58 13.72
CA SER A 384 -14.44 -11.45 13.97
C SER A 384 -14.79 -12.63 14.88
N ARG A 385 -15.56 -12.39 15.96
CA ARG A 385 -15.99 -13.44 16.89
C ARG A 385 -16.92 -14.44 16.24
N ARG A 386 -17.94 -13.98 15.50
CA ARG A 386 -18.87 -14.86 14.77
C ARG A 386 -18.13 -15.77 13.78
N TRP A 387 -17.18 -15.20 13.07
CA TRP A 387 -16.41 -15.92 12.06
C TRP A 387 -15.40 -16.91 12.64
N THR A 388 -14.93 -16.68 13.87
CA THR A 388 -14.10 -17.65 14.60
C THR A 388 -14.97 -18.76 15.19
N ALA A 389 -16.13 -18.44 15.74
CA ALA A 389 -17.08 -19.40 16.29
C ALA A 389 -17.57 -20.40 15.23
N SER A 390 -17.91 -19.93 14.02
CA SER A 390 -18.36 -20.79 12.92
C SER A 390 -17.30 -21.77 12.38
N ARG A 391 -16.04 -21.64 12.81
CA ARG A 391 -14.92 -22.51 12.41
C ARG A 391 -14.57 -23.58 13.43
N VAL A 392 -15.05 -23.45 14.67
CA VAL A 392 -14.88 -24.50 15.69
C VAL A 392 -15.95 -25.58 15.51
N THR A 393 -17.04 -25.26 14.83
CA THR A 393 -18.20 -26.13 14.59
C THR A 393 -18.19 -26.83 13.22
N ALA A 394 -17.19 -26.60 12.39
CA ALA A 394 -17.04 -27.15 11.03
C ALA A 394 -15.63 -27.70 10.86
#